data_AF-A0A366M7I6-F1
#
_entry.id   AF-A0A366M7I6-F1
#
_cell.length_a   1.000
_cell.length_b   1.000
_cell.length_c   1.000
_cell.angle_alpha   90.00
_cell.angle_beta   90.00
_cell.angle_gamma   90.00
#
_symmetry.space_group_name_H-M   'P 1'
#
loop_
_entity.id
_entity.type
_entity.pdbx_description
1 polymer ?
#
loop_
_entity_poly.entity_id
_entity_poly.type
_entity_poly.pdbx_seq_one_letter_code
_entity_poly.pdbx_strand_id
1 'polypeptide(L)'
;MDDSARMWITAVPPFGPDDIGVLLALDLTSQDPGERMVSVLLNRGHEGEEGVFYLLPADLSARYERTGERLAVSLTASRKVLDHDLADQADSLRDHLAGLPSDDADDDRVTLLRRELVTDFVPAVVDGEKQAVLLIDHAGPAPLDELLSEFDQGEASLAVLYAE
;
A
#
# COMPACT_ATOMS: atom_id res chain seq x y z
N MET A 1 15.01 -8.80 3.09
CA MET A 1 14.07 -9.89 2.78
C MET A 1 13.68 -9.70 1.31
N ASP A 2 13.37 -10.76 0.58
CA ASP A 2 12.87 -10.65 -0.80
C ASP A 2 11.35 -10.74 -0.75
N ASP A 3 10.65 -9.66 -1.10
CA ASP A 3 9.19 -9.57 -1.04
C ASP A 3 8.55 -9.88 -2.40
N SER A 4 9.23 -10.64 -3.25
CA SER A 4 8.77 -11.06 -4.58
C SER A 4 7.43 -11.82 -4.59
N ALA A 5 6.96 -12.28 -3.42
CA ALA A 5 5.65 -12.90 -3.23
C ALA A 5 4.54 -11.94 -2.72
N ARG A 6 4.86 -10.66 -2.49
CA ARG A 6 3.92 -9.63 -1.97
C ARG A 6 4.04 -8.27 -2.68
N MET A 7 4.99 -8.13 -3.60
CA MET A 7 5.22 -6.94 -4.40
C MET A 7 5.59 -7.35 -5.83
N TRP A 8 4.92 -6.76 -6.81
CA TRP A 8 5.14 -7.04 -8.24
C TRP A 8 5.24 -5.76 -9.05
N ILE A 9 6.01 -5.83 -10.15
CA ILE A 9 6.02 -4.82 -11.22
C ILE A 9 5.19 -5.41 -12.36
N THR A 10 3.98 -4.89 -12.59
CA THR A 10 3.06 -5.47 -13.56
C THR A 10 2.14 -4.43 -14.18
N ALA A 11 1.61 -4.74 -15.36
CA ALA A 11 0.47 -4.03 -15.91
C ALA A 11 -0.79 -4.53 -15.19
N VAL A 12 -1.63 -3.59 -14.76
CA VAL A 12 -2.89 -3.86 -14.07
C VAL A 12 -3.94 -2.83 -14.48
N PRO A 13 -5.24 -3.17 -14.39
CA PRO A 13 -6.33 -2.40 -15.00
C PRO A 13 -6.38 -0.88 -14.73
N PRO A 14 -5.86 -0.29 -13.63
CA PRO A 14 -5.82 1.16 -13.49
C PRO A 14 -4.61 1.85 -14.16
N PHE A 15 -3.55 1.12 -14.50
CA PHE A 15 -2.42 1.68 -15.25
C PHE A 15 -2.71 1.73 -16.76
N GLY A 16 -3.55 0.83 -17.27
CA GLY A 16 -3.73 0.63 -18.70
C GLY A 16 -2.87 -0.51 -19.22
N PRO A 17 -3.15 -1.05 -20.42
CA PRO A 17 -2.57 -2.30 -20.90
C PRO A 17 -1.06 -2.22 -21.21
N ASP A 18 -0.56 -1.01 -21.48
CA ASP A 18 0.84 -0.77 -21.85
C ASP A 18 1.67 -0.16 -20.69
N ASP A 19 1.03 0.21 -19.59
CA ASP A 19 1.67 0.85 -18.45
C ASP A 19 1.89 -0.15 -17.31
N ILE A 20 3.14 -0.25 -16.86
CA ILE A 20 3.54 -1.07 -15.72
C ILE A 20 3.72 -0.20 -14.48
N GLY A 21 3.30 -0.71 -13.34
CA GLY A 21 3.56 -0.06 -12.05
C GLY A 21 3.67 -1.07 -10.93
N VAL A 22 3.70 -0.56 -9.70
CA VAL A 22 3.86 -1.42 -8.52
C VAL A 22 2.50 -1.83 -7.99
N LEU A 23 2.34 -3.14 -7.82
CA LEU A 23 1.24 -3.76 -7.08
C LEU A 23 1.78 -4.35 -5.77
N LEU A 24 1.12 -4.05 -4.67
CA LEU A 24 1.37 -4.59 -3.34
C LEU A 24 0.17 -5.40 -2.87
N ALA A 25 0.41 -6.62 -2.40
CA ALA A 25 -0.63 -7.42 -1.74
C ALA A 25 -0.76 -7.02 -0.26
N LEU A 26 -2.01 -6.89 0.18
CA LEU A 26 -2.39 -6.71 1.58
C LEU A 26 -3.21 -7.91 2.06
N ASP A 27 -2.60 -8.74 2.91
CA ASP A 27 -3.28 -9.88 3.53
C ASP A 27 -4.13 -9.42 4.70
N LEU A 28 -5.45 -9.44 4.54
CA LEU A 28 -6.44 -9.04 5.54
C LEU A 28 -6.50 -9.99 6.75
N THR A 29 -5.91 -11.19 6.64
CA THR A 29 -5.83 -12.16 7.75
C THR A 29 -4.52 -12.06 8.54
N SER A 30 -3.60 -11.24 8.05
CA SER A 30 -2.29 -11.05 8.64
C SER A 30 -2.35 -10.54 10.07
N GLN A 31 -1.44 -11.06 10.89
CA GLN A 31 -1.24 -10.57 12.26
C GLN A 31 -0.21 -9.44 12.31
N ASP A 32 0.35 -9.03 11.17
CA ASP A 32 1.24 -7.89 11.10
C ASP A 32 0.50 -6.59 11.46
N PRO A 33 0.95 -5.84 12.48
CA PRO A 33 0.27 -4.61 12.88
C PRO A 33 0.19 -3.55 11.78
N GLY A 34 1.20 -3.50 10.90
CA GLY A 34 1.23 -2.58 9.76
C GLY A 34 0.16 -2.92 8.73
N GLU A 35 0.04 -4.20 8.34
CA GLU A 35 -1.00 -4.66 7.41
C GLU A 35 -2.40 -4.43 8.00
N ARG A 36 -2.58 -4.67 9.30
CA ARG A 36 -3.84 -4.37 10.00
C ARG A 36 -4.17 -2.88 10.02
N MET A 37 -3.19 -2.00 10.25
CA MET A 37 -3.41 -0.55 10.21
C MET A 37 -3.74 -0.04 8.80
N VAL A 38 -3.09 -0.58 7.77
CA VAL A 38 -3.44 -0.28 6.37
C VAL A 38 -4.88 -0.70 6.08
N SER A 39 -5.30 -1.89 6.53
CA SER A 39 -6.69 -2.35 6.39
C SER A 39 -7.70 -1.42 7.07
N VAL A 40 -7.39 -0.90 8.26
CA VAL A 40 -8.25 0.11 8.92
C VAL A 40 -8.42 1.36 8.05
N LEU A 41 -7.33 1.85 7.45
CA LEU A 41 -7.37 3.03 6.57
C LEU A 41 -8.12 2.75 5.26
N LEU A 42 -7.99 1.56 4.67
CA LEU A 42 -8.73 1.21 3.45
C LEU A 42 -10.24 1.19 3.67
N ASN A 43 -10.71 0.71 4.83
CA ASN A 43 -12.13 0.74 5.19
C ASN A 43 -12.70 2.16 5.38
N ARG A 44 -11.85 3.18 5.43
CA ARG A 44 -12.24 4.61 5.42
C ARG A 44 -12.32 5.18 4.01
N GLY A 45 -11.63 4.58 3.05
CA GLY A 45 -11.59 5.05 1.67
C GLY A 45 -12.98 5.23 1.07
N HIS A 46 -13.13 6.20 0.18
CA HIS A 46 -14.36 6.35 -0.57
C HIS A 46 -14.34 5.39 -1.75
N GLU A 47 -15.39 4.57 -1.87
CA GLU A 47 -15.63 3.74 -3.05
C GLU A 47 -15.72 4.64 -4.29
N GLY A 48 -14.87 4.36 -5.26
CA GLY A 48 -14.76 5.00 -6.56
C GLY A 48 -15.50 4.22 -7.64
N GLU A 49 -14.95 4.18 -8.85
CA GLU A 49 -15.48 3.36 -9.94
C GLU A 49 -15.05 1.90 -9.77
N GLU A 50 -15.96 0.95 -10.02
CA GLU A 50 -15.66 -0.49 -10.10
C GLU A 50 -14.93 -1.09 -8.88
N GLY A 51 -15.34 -0.74 -7.65
CA GLY A 51 -14.73 -1.31 -6.43
C GLY A 51 -13.32 -0.79 -6.12
N VAL A 52 -12.89 0.29 -6.79
CA VAL A 52 -11.62 0.95 -6.51
C VAL A 52 -11.79 1.96 -5.37
N PHE A 53 -10.93 1.91 -4.35
CA PHE A 53 -10.97 2.87 -3.24
C PHE A 53 -9.95 3.99 -3.44
N TYR A 54 -10.42 5.24 -3.29
CA TYR A 54 -9.54 6.41 -3.25
C TYR A 54 -9.28 6.82 -1.81
N LEU A 55 -8.01 6.84 -1.43
CA LEU A 55 -7.54 7.45 -0.20
C LEU A 55 -6.89 8.79 -0.48
N LEU A 56 -7.13 9.75 0.40
CA LEU A 56 -6.41 11.02 0.35
C LEU A 56 -4.92 10.75 0.64
N PRO A 57 -3.97 11.38 -0.07
CA PRO A 57 -2.54 11.21 0.21
C PRO A 57 -2.15 11.48 1.67
N ALA A 58 -2.89 12.40 2.32
CA ALA A 58 -2.72 12.70 3.74
C ALA A 58 -3.03 11.50 4.65
N ASP A 59 -3.99 10.66 4.27
CA ASP A 59 -4.45 9.49 5.05
C ASP A 59 -3.52 8.29 4.84
N LEU A 60 -3.21 7.95 3.58
CA LEU A 60 -2.28 6.88 3.21
C LEU A 60 -1.57 7.27 1.91
N SER A 61 -0.24 7.17 1.89
CA SER A 61 0.58 7.40 0.69
C SER A 61 1.66 6.35 0.56
N ALA A 62 2.23 6.25 -0.64
CA ALA A 62 3.39 5.41 -0.88
C ALA A 62 4.66 6.26 -1.05
N ARG A 63 5.83 5.66 -0.91
CA ARG A 63 7.10 6.27 -1.28
C ARG A 63 7.99 5.23 -1.95
N TYR A 64 8.59 5.64 -3.06
CA TYR A 64 9.65 4.87 -3.71
C TYR A 64 11.01 5.25 -3.15
N GLU A 65 11.83 4.24 -2.88
CA GLU A 65 13.24 4.42 -2.56
C GLU A 65 14.07 3.45 -3.40
N ARG A 66 15.02 3.95 -4.18
CA ARG A 66 15.86 3.11 -5.04
C ARG A 66 17.32 3.18 -4.60
N THR A 67 17.91 2.03 -4.32
CA THR A 67 19.34 1.88 -4.01
C THR A 67 19.95 0.83 -4.95
N GLY A 68 20.65 1.30 -6.00
CA GLY A 68 21.19 0.42 -7.03
C GLY A 68 20.08 -0.28 -7.81
N GLU A 69 20.04 -1.62 -7.74
CA GLU A 69 19.02 -2.47 -8.38
C GLU A 69 17.83 -2.80 -7.46
N ARG A 70 17.85 -2.29 -6.23
CA ARG A 70 16.80 -2.55 -5.24
C ARG A 70 15.81 -1.41 -5.22
N LEU A 71 14.53 -1.75 -5.43
CA LEU A 71 13.40 -0.85 -5.24
C LEU A 71 12.73 -1.20 -3.91
N ALA A 72 12.59 -0.22 -3.05
CA ALA A 72 11.78 -0.27 -1.86
C ALA A 72 10.53 0.57 -2.04
N VAL A 73 9.40 0.06 -1.55
CA VAL A 73 8.14 0.79 -1.45
C VAL A 73 7.70 0.80 0.00
N SER A 74 7.63 2.01 0.56
CA SER A 74 7.10 2.24 1.90
C SER A 74 5.67 2.75 1.81
N LEU A 75 4.77 2.21 2.63
CA LEU A 75 3.46 2.79 2.87
C LEU A 75 3.54 3.65 4.13
N THR A 76 3.14 4.91 4.00
CA THR A 76 3.17 5.87 5.10
C THR A 76 1.77 6.42 5.34
N ALA A 77 1.47 6.75 6.60
CA ALA A 77 0.20 7.33 6.99
C ALA A 77 0.41 8.39 8.07
N SER A 78 -0.55 9.31 8.19
CA SER A 78 -0.52 10.27 9.27
C SER A 78 -0.73 9.60 10.62
N ARG A 79 0.18 9.85 11.58
CA ARG A 79 0.04 9.36 12.95
C ARG A 79 -1.24 9.87 13.61
N LYS A 80 -1.66 11.10 13.29
CA LYS A 80 -2.88 11.72 13.85
C LYS A 80 -4.15 11.06 13.32
N VAL A 81 -4.19 10.69 12.04
CA VAL A 81 -5.33 9.97 11.44
C VAL A 81 -5.44 8.59 12.07
N LEU A 82 -4.32 7.87 12.20
CA LEU A 82 -4.30 6.57 12.85
C LEU A 82 -4.71 6.62 14.32
N ASP A 83 -4.23 7.59 15.11
CA ASP A 83 -4.64 7.69 16.53
C ASP A 83 -6.14 7.97 16.68
N HIS A 84 -6.73 8.75 15.76
CA HIS A 84 -8.17 8.97 15.70
C HIS A 84 -8.93 7.68 15.33
N ASP A 85 -8.54 7.01 14.25
CA ASP A 85 -9.28 5.84 13.72
C ASP A 85 -9.08 4.58 14.59
N LEU A 86 -8.01 4.54 15.38
CA LEU A 86 -7.76 3.49 16.37
C LEU A 86 -8.32 3.81 17.77
N ALA A 87 -8.90 5.00 18.00
CA ALA A 87 -9.34 5.43 19.33
C ALA A 87 -10.40 4.50 19.94
N ASP A 88 -11.28 3.95 19.10
CA ASP A 88 -12.37 3.06 19.50
C ASP A 88 -12.04 1.56 19.34
N GLN A 89 -10.83 1.22 18.86
CA GLN A 89 -10.41 -0.17 18.76
C GLN A 89 -9.92 -0.69 20.11
N ALA A 90 -10.57 -1.75 20.61
CA ALA A 90 -10.19 -2.43 21.85
C ALA A 90 -8.86 -3.22 21.74
N ASP A 91 -8.29 -3.30 20.54
CA ASP A 91 -7.11 -4.10 20.24
C ASP A 91 -5.80 -3.36 20.52
N SER A 92 -4.72 -4.12 20.72
CA SER A 92 -3.37 -3.62 21.00
C SER A 92 -2.71 -2.83 19.86
N LEU A 93 -3.42 -2.51 18.77
CA LEU A 93 -2.86 -1.78 17.62
C LEU A 93 -2.38 -0.39 18.01
N ARG A 94 -3.06 0.28 18.95
CA ARG A 94 -2.63 1.59 19.43
C ARG A 94 -1.25 1.58 20.07
N ASP A 95 -0.93 0.51 20.81
CA ASP A 95 0.41 0.35 21.41
C ASP A 95 1.49 0.18 20.34
N HIS A 96 1.15 -0.47 19.22
CA HIS A 96 2.06 -0.64 18.10
C HIS A 96 2.31 0.69 17.36
N LEU A 97 1.30 1.56 17.25
CA LEU A 97 1.43 2.88 16.62
C LEU A 97 2.52 3.72 17.29
N ALA A 98 2.63 3.65 18.62
CA ALA A 98 3.66 4.37 19.36
C ALA A 98 5.08 3.90 19.01
N GLY A 99 5.26 2.63 18.65
CA GLY A 99 6.55 2.03 18.29
C GLY A 99 6.93 2.12 16.81
N LEU A 100 6.02 2.60 15.94
CA LEU A 100 6.32 2.72 14.51
C LEU A 100 7.36 3.82 14.24
N PRO A 101 8.28 3.57 13.30
CA PRO A 101 9.26 4.57 12.88
C PRO A 101 8.53 5.75 12.23
N SER A 102 8.94 6.97 12.62
CA SER A 102 8.56 8.17 11.89
C SER A 102 9.16 8.14 10.48
N ASP A 103 8.48 8.80 9.56
CA ASP A 103 8.98 9.01 8.22
C ASP A 103 10.09 10.09 8.22
N ASP A 104 11.20 9.82 7.54
CA ASP A 104 12.37 10.73 7.54
C ASP A 104 12.09 12.10 6.87
N ALA A 105 11.05 12.19 6.03
CA ALA A 105 10.69 13.43 5.35
C ALA A 105 9.53 14.18 6.02
N ASP A 106 8.76 13.51 6.89
CA ASP A 106 7.63 14.09 7.61
C ASP A 106 7.45 13.41 8.98
N ASP A 107 7.85 14.09 10.05
CA ASP A 107 7.77 13.59 11.44
C ASP A 107 6.33 13.27 11.89
N ASP A 108 5.31 13.85 11.25
CA ASP A 108 3.90 13.57 11.52
C ASP A 108 3.42 12.27 10.85
N ARG A 109 4.22 11.67 9.96
CA ARG A 109 3.94 10.41 9.29
C ARG A 109 4.73 9.26 9.89
N VAL A 110 4.16 8.06 9.78
CA VAL A 110 4.78 6.81 10.20
C VAL A 110 4.82 5.83 9.04
N THR A 111 5.87 5.01 8.99
CA THR A 111 5.94 3.90 8.03
C THR A 111 5.17 2.70 8.57
N LEU A 112 4.14 2.28 7.85
CA LEU A 112 3.30 1.12 8.19
C LEU A 112 3.90 -0.17 7.64
N LEU A 113 4.28 -0.15 6.36
CA LEU A 113 4.84 -1.28 5.64
C LEU A 113 6.02 -0.83 4.80
N ARG A 114 7.00 -1.70 4.65
CA ARG A 114 8.07 -1.55 3.67
C ARG A 114 8.26 -2.88 2.96
N ARG A 115 8.22 -2.85 1.63
CA ARG A 115 8.46 -4.02 0.77
C ARG A 115 9.59 -3.73 -0.20
N GLU A 116 10.40 -4.73 -0.48
CA GLU A 116 11.58 -4.58 -1.34
C GLU A 116 11.71 -5.71 -2.35
N LEU A 117 12.10 -5.34 -3.58
CA LEU A 117 12.45 -6.31 -4.63
C LEU A 117 13.63 -5.82 -5.47
N VAL A 118 14.30 -6.76 -6.14
CA VAL A 118 15.36 -6.47 -7.11
C VAL A 118 14.74 -6.30 -8.50
N THR A 119 14.96 -5.15 -9.12
CA THR A 119 14.39 -4.81 -10.43
C THR A 119 15.18 -3.71 -11.15
N ASP A 120 15.13 -3.73 -12.47
CA ASP A 120 15.56 -2.64 -13.34
C ASP A 120 14.49 -1.55 -13.51
N PHE A 121 13.27 -1.75 -13.00
CA PHE A 121 12.20 -0.76 -13.03
C PHE A 121 12.59 0.53 -12.29
N VAL A 122 12.43 1.66 -12.97
CA VAL A 122 12.70 3.00 -12.44
C VAL A 122 11.37 3.77 -12.41
N PRO A 123 10.86 4.12 -11.21
CA PRO A 123 9.65 4.92 -11.12
C PRO A 123 9.80 6.25 -11.86
N ALA A 124 8.77 6.67 -12.59
CA ALA A 124 8.76 7.95 -13.28
C ALA A 124 8.80 9.09 -12.26
N VAL A 125 9.73 10.03 -12.44
CA VAL A 125 9.82 11.30 -11.68
C VAL A 125 9.42 12.48 -12.57
N VAL A 126 8.69 12.24 -13.66
CA VAL A 126 8.54 13.21 -14.75
C VAL A 126 7.41 14.20 -14.42
N ASP A 127 7.77 15.49 -14.39
CA ASP A 127 6.87 16.66 -14.45
C ASP A 127 5.62 16.63 -13.55
N GLY A 128 5.76 16.14 -12.31
CA GLY A 128 4.73 16.26 -11.28
C GLY A 128 3.67 15.16 -11.27
N GLU A 129 3.76 14.17 -12.17
CA GLU A 129 2.92 12.97 -12.08
C GLU A 129 3.57 11.95 -11.14
N LYS A 130 3.04 11.89 -9.93
CA LYS A 130 3.37 10.88 -8.92
C LYS A 130 2.94 9.51 -9.44
N GLN A 131 3.89 8.64 -9.81
CA GLN A 131 3.55 7.28 -10.25
C GLN A 131 2.85 6.53 -9.11
N ALA A 132 1.63 6.06 -9.36
CA ALA A 132 0.85 5.42 -8.32
C ALA A 132 1.40 4.03 -7.93
N VAL A 133 1.14 3.66 -6.68
CA VAL A 133 1.29 2.30 -6.14
C VAL A 133 -0.12 1.76 -5.91
N LEU A 134 -0.37 0.53 -6.32
CA LEU A 134 -1.65 -0.13 -6.11
C LEU A 134 -1.57 -1.08 -4.94
N LEU A 135 -2.60 -1.07 -4.11
CA LEU A 135 -2.82 -2.07 -3.08
C LEU A 135 -3.97 -2.96 -3.51
N ILE A 136 -3.76 -4.27 -3.51
CA ILE A 136 -4.83 -5.25 -3.62
C ILE A 136 -5.03 -5.94 -2.28
N ASP A 137 -6.24 -5.87 -1.74
CA ASP A 137 -6.57 -6.55 -0.50
C ASP A 137 -7.15 -7.94 -0.77
N HIS A 138 -6.77 -8.92 0.05
CA HIS A 138 -7.22 -10.29 -0.09
C HIS A 138 -7.08 -11.05 1.23
N ALA A 139 -7.65 -12.25 1.31
CA ALA A 139 -7.55 -13.09 2.49
C ALA A 139 -6.44 -14.15 2.36
N GLY A 140 -5.50 -14.18 3.30
CA GLY A 140 -4.42 -15.19 3.36
C GLY A 140 -3.25 -14.86 2.43
N PRO A 141 -2.32 -15.79 2.18
CA PRO A 141 -1.29 -15.63 1.15
C PRO A 141 -1.77 -16.15 -0.22
N ALA A 142 -1.58 -15.36 -1.28
CA ALA A 142 -2.01 -15.69 -2.65
C ALA A 142 -0.96 -15.22 -3.67
N PRO A 143 -0.76 -15.97 -4.79
CA PRO A 143 0.05 -15.54 -5.91
C PRO A 143 -0.65 -14.47 -6.77
N LEU A 144 0.12 -13.77 -7.62
CA LEU A 144 -0.38 -12.65 -8.43
C LEU A 144 -1.57 -12.99 -9.31
N ASP A 145 -1.56 -14.14 -9.97
CA ASP A 145 -2.65 -14.58 -10.86
C ASP A 145 -3.96 -14.84 -10.12
N GLU A 146 -3.87 -15.38 -8.90
CA GLU A 146 -5.02 -15.56 -8.02
C GLU A 146 -5.58 -14.22 -7.57
N LEU A 147 -4.73 -13.27 -7.14
CA LEU A 147 -5.14 -11.93 -6.73
C LEU A 147 -5.89 -11.18 -7.84
N LEU A 148 -5.36 -11.18 -9.06
CA LEU A 148 -6.02 -10.51 -10.19
C LEU A 148 -7.35 -11.19 -10.55
N SER A 149 -7.40 -12.52 -10.45
CA SER A 149 -8.62 -13.29 -10.65
C SER A 149 -9.68 -13.01 -9.59
N GLU A 150 -9.29 -12.83 -8.31
CA GLU A 150 -10.19 -12.42 -7.23
C GLU A 150 -10.73 -11.00 -7.46
N PHE A 151 -9.88 -10.07 -7.91
CA PHE A 151 -10.32 -8.72 -8.26
C PHE A 151 -11.34 -8.72 -9.42
N ASP A 152 -11.06 -9.46 -10.49
CA ASP A 152 -11.98 -9.60 -11.63
C ASP A 152 -13.34 -10.22 -11.22
N GLN A 153 -13.36 -11.01 -10.16
CA GLN A 153 -14.57 -11.63 -9.59
C GLN A 153 -15.27 -10.73 -8.55
N GLY A 154 -14.67 -9.60 -8.18
CA GLY A 154 -15.17 -8.70 -7.12
C GLY A 154 -14.98 -9.26 -5.71
N GLU A 155 -14.06 -10.21 -5.53
CA GLU A 155 -13.72 -10.81 -4.24
C GLU A 155 -12.52 -10.11 -3.56
N ALA A 156 -11.76 -9.34 -4.33
CA ALA A 156 -10.69 -8.45 -3.87
C ALA A 156 -10.97 -7.00 -4.32
N SER A 157 -10.44 -6.03 -3.58
CA SER A 157 -10.53 -4.60 -3.90
C SER A 157 -9.16 -4.04 -4.26
N LEU A 158 -9.14 -3.01 -5.11
CA LEU A 158 -7.93 -2.26 -5.45
C LEU A 158 -8.00 -0.85 -4.85
N ALA A 159 -6.92 -0.39 -4.24
CA ALA A 159 -6.75 1.00 -3.84
C ALA A 159 -5.57 1.64 -4.55
N VAL A 160 -5.76 2.88 -4.99
CA VAL A 160 -4.73 3.65 -5.69
C VAL A 160 -4.07 4.62 -4.71
N LEU A 161 -2.78 4.43 -4.48
CA LEU A 161 -1.96 5.33 -3.67
C LEU A 161 -1.06 6.17 -4.54
N TYR A 162 -0.99 7.46 -4.28
CA TYR A 162 0.00 8.31 -4.92
C TYR A 162 1.33 8.22 -4.18
N ALA A 163 2.42 8.02 -4.94
CA ALA A 163 3.76 8.02 -4.37
C ALA A 163 4.24 9.47 -4.15
N GLU A 164 4.66 9.82 -2.94
CA GLU A 164 5.14 11.18 -2.62
C GLU A 164 6.62 11.41 -2.90
#